data_AF-A0A1W2GHL3-F1
#
_entry.id   AF-A0A1W2GHL3-F1
#
_cell.length_a   1.000
_cell.length_b   1.000
_cell.length_c   1.000
_cell.angle_alpha   90.00
_cell.angle_beta   90.00
_cell.angle_gamma   90.00
#
_symmetry.space_group_name_H-M   'P 1'
#
loop_
_entity.id
_entity.type
_entity.pdbx_description
1 polymer ?
#
loop_
_entity_poly.entity_id
_entity_poly.type
_entity_poly.pdbx_seq_one_letter_code
_entity_poly.pdbx_strand_id
1 'polypeptide(L)'
;MTDISVPTNSIIPLLHKLAAKERLTTDKSGVSEVGRRISGKSKSGIKVFLEDADGVEFPFVSNERYLYNLYDNTEKETREVRKVEKEYIDSIAKHLSYHDIASYLVKEGYIDPETSQPIKSKSIDLLIERNPPHPNEWIDKYILGARFVPSLISLSSIPILFSILVLDKYDIPNFSVWMVLIVFITVAYAISGWLSMRGKEFEKKYFFSTSQKGFPTGYLMLYSHNSKYSENQKREYREKVIAYFGLHLKSKKEEGENEAEALQLLHESGTKVKDNVKSNIIRSSNIRYGLIRNLVPSTILAAVISIVELGVGVILKDQLISISSGVLILIFSFSYFQLRFGNTLKQAAEAYAIYLLDEFLSR
;
A
#
# COMPACT_ATOMS: atom_id res chain seq x y z
N MET A 1 20.36 9.35 -41.86
CA MET A 1 20.43 9.16 -40.40
C MET A 1 19.04 8.75 -39.93
N THR A 2 18.88 7.54 -39.43
CA THR A 2 17.60 7.07 -38.86
C THR A 2 17.51 7.57 -37.43
N ASP A 3 16.66 8.58 -37.21
CA ASP A 3 16.34 9.11 -35.88
C ASP A 3 15.72 7.98 -35.05
N ILE A 4 16.47 7.46 -34.07
CA ILE A 4 15.94 6.51 -33.10
C ILE A 4 15.31 7.34 -31.99
N SER A 5 13.99 7.28 -31.85
CA SER A 5 13.29 7.88 -30.72
C SER A 5 13.59 7.08 -29.45
N VAL A 6 14.52 7.56 -28.62
CA VAL A 6 14.84 6.93 -27.35
C VAL A 6 13.90 7.48 -26.27
N PRO A 7 13.17 6.63 -25.53
CA PRO A 7 12.30 7.09 -24.45
C PRO A 7 13.09 7.85 -23.38
N THR A 8 12.67 9.07 -23.02
CA THR A 8 13.39 9.95 -22.07
C THR A 8 13.66 9.30 -20.72
N ASN A 9 12.76 8.42 -20.27
CA ASN A 9 12.89 7.62 -19.04
C ASN A 9 14.04 6.58 -19.07
N SER A 10 14.61 6.27 -20.25
CA SER A 10 15.77 5.38 -20.40
C SER A 10 17.11 6.12 -20.40
N ILE A 11 17.11 7.44 -20.64
CA ILE A 11 18.32 8.28 -20.66
C ILE A 11 18.73 8.68 -19.23
N ILE A 12 17.76 8.93 -18.35
CA ILE A 12 18.02 9.35 -16.96
C ILE A 12 18.86 8.30 -16.19
N PRO A 13 18.53 6.99 -16.20
CA PRO A 13 19.34 5.98 -15.53
C PRO A 13 20.75 5.83 -16.11
N LEU A 14 20.95 6.08 -17.42
CA LEU A 14 22.27 6.06 -18.06
C LEU A 14 23.17 7.18 -17.50
N LEU A 15 22.63 8.39 -17.36
CA LEU A 15 23.35 9.54 -16.80
C LEU A 15 23.69 9.32 -15.32
N HIS A 16 22.81 8.68 -14.56
CA HIS A 16 23.10 8.29 -13.17
C HIS A 16 24.25 7.27 -13.09
N LYS A 17 24.29 6.27 -13.99
CA LYS A 17 25.42 5.32 -14.06
C LYS A 17 26.72 6.02 -14.41
N LEU A 18 26.70 7.01 -15.29
CA LEU A 18 27.87 7.83 -15.64
C LEU A 18 28.39 8.57 -14.40
N ALA A 19 27.51 9.26 -13.69
CA ALA A 19 27.86 9.98 -12.47
C ALA A 19 28.46 9.05 -11.41
N ALA A 20 27.88 7.86 -11.22
CA ALA A 20 28.40 6.86 -10.29
C ALA A 20 29.78 6.31 -10.71
N LYS A 21 29.99 6.05 -12.00
CA LYS A 21 31.26 5.53 -12.53
C LYS A 21 32.41 6.53 -12.37
N GLU A 22 32.13 7.80 -12.63
CA GLU A 22 33.08 8.91 -12.44
C GLU A 22 33.28 9.29 -10.96
N ARG A 23 32.65 8.55 -10.03
CA ARG A 23 32.64 8.85 -8.60
C ARG A 23 32.23 10.29 -8.30
N LEU A 24 31.42 10.87 -9.18
CA LEU A 24 30.84 12.19 -8.98
C LEU A 24 29.83 12.04 -7.85
N THR A 25 30.16 12.62 -6.70
CA THR A 25 29.22 12.67 -5.59
C THR A 25 28.02 13.51 -6.04
N THR A 26 26.80 13.00 -5.87
CA THR A 26 25.57 13.80 -5.99
C THR A 26 25.37 14.73 -4.78
N ASP A 27 26.49 15.14 -4.18
CA ASP A 27 26.62 16.16 -3.15
C ASP A 27 26.72 17.52 -3.87
N LYS A 28 25.99 18.51 -3.34
CA LYS A 28 25.96 19.90 -3.82
C LYS A 28 27.35 20.55 -3.98
N SER A 29 28.42 20.00 -3.41
CA SER A 29 29.78 20.55 -3.43
C SER A 29 30.70 19.86 -4.45
N GLY A 30 30.58 18.55 -4.71
CA GLY A 30 31.46 17.82 -5.62
C GLY A 30 31.26 18.16 -7.10
N VAL A 31 30.03 18.54 -7.49
CA VAL A 31 29.72 18.99 -8.86
C VAL A 31 30.17 20.43 -9.11
N SER A 32 30.51 21.19 -8.05
CA SER A 32 30.91 22.60 -8.15
C SER A 32 32.37 22.83 -8.55
N GLU A 33 33.23 21.80 -8.50
CA GLU A 33 34.62 21.92 -8.95
C GLU A 33 34.78 21.65 -10.45
N VAL A 34 33.85 20.93 -11.08
CA VAL A 34 33.85 20.71 -12.54
C VAL A 34 33.28 21.91 -13.30
N GLY A 35 32.51 22.78 -12.63
CA GLY A 35 31.99 24.02 -13.19
C GLY A 35 32.54 25.25 -12.46
N ARG A 36 33.41 26.03 -13.12
CA ARG A 36 33.87 27.32 -12.58
C ARG A 36 32.65 28.19 -12.23
N ARG A 37 32.54 28.55 -10.95
CA ARG A 37 31.44 29.37 -10.41
C ARG A 37 31.55 30.82 -10.92
N ILE A 38 30.82 31.18 -11.96
CA ILE A 38 30.66 32.59 -12.37
C ILE A 38 29.42 33.16 -11.66
N SER A 39 29.63 34.13 -10.76
CA SER A 39 28.54 34.79 -10.03
C SER A 39 28.00 35.98 -10.83
N GLY A 40 26.77 35.91 -11.31
CA GLY A 40 26.01 37.04 -11.83
C GLY A 40 24.73 37.26 -11.03
N LYS A 41 24.59 38.41 -10.35
CA LYS A 41 23.36 38.78 -9.65
C LYS A 41 22.25 39.10 -10.65
N SER A 42 21.27 38.20 -10.77
CA SER A 42 19.97 38.49 -11.40
C SER A 42 18.83 38.22 -10.40
N LYS A 43 17.81 39.08 -10.40
CA LYS A 43 16.65 39.04 -9.48
C LYS A 43 15.63 37.93 -9.81
N SER A 44 15.94 37.00 -10.70
CA SER A 44 15.07 35.86 -11.02
C SER A 44 15.87 34.56 -11.12
N GLY A 45 15.96 33.83 -10.00
CA GLY A 45 16.44 32.44 -9.94
C GLY A 45 17.91 32.23 -10.32
N ILE A 46 18.64 31.48 -9.50
CA ILE A 46 20.00 31.06 -9.83
C ILE A 46 19.89 30.05 -10.97
N LYS A 47 20.36 30.41 -12.17
CA LYS A 47 20.58 29.47 -13.28
C LYS A 47 22.02 28.98 -13.21
N VAL A 48 22.21 27.67 -13.17
CA VAL A 48 23.53 27.03 -13.24
C VAL A 48 23.71 26.52 -14.66
N PHE A 49 24.78 26.96 -15.32
CA PHE A 49 25.14 26.53 -16.66
C PHE A 49 26.40 25.67 -16.58
N LEU A 50 26.43 24.57 -17.34
CA LEU A 50 27.65 23.82 -17.63
C LEU A 50 28.18 24.29 -18.98
N GLU A 51 29.48 24.49 -19.07
CA GLU A 51 30.16 24.97 -20.27
C GLU A 51 31.14 23.86 -20.70
N ASP A 52 31.11 23.45 -21.96
CA ASP A 52 32.08 22.49 -22.49
C ASP A 52 33.40 23.18 -22.89
N ALA A 53 34.36 22.41 -23.40
CA ALA A 53 35.68 22.91 -23.80
C ALA A 53 35.61 23.95 -24.96
N ASP A 54 34.47 24.04 -25.64
CA ASP A 54 34.23 24.91 -26.79
C ASP A 54 33.31 26.10 -26.45
N GLY A 55 32.93 26.29 -25.17
CA GLY A 55 32.20 27.47 -24.69
C GLY A 55 30.68 27.39 -24.82
N VAL A 56 30.10 26.20 -25.00
CA VAL A 56 28.66 26.04 -25.18
C VAL A 56 27.95 25.84 -23.84
N GLU A 57 26.99 26.72 -23.52
CA GLU A 57 26.27 26.72 -22.24
C GLU A 57 25.05 25.77 -22.23
N PHE A 58 24.96 24.91 -21.22
CA PHE A 58 23.82 24.01 -20.97
C PHE A 58 23.17 24.27 -19.61
N PRO A 59 21.83 24.36 -19.50
CA PRO A 59 21.18 24.50 -18.20
C PRO A 59 21.23 23.19 -17.40
N PHE A 60 21.78 23.22 -16.19
CA PHE A 60 21.89 22.07 -15.29
C PHE A 60 21.06 22.27 -14.01
N VAL A 61 20.19 21.30 -13.66
CA VAL A 61 19.39 21.33 -12.42
C VAL A 61 19.38 19.96 -11.74
N SER A 62 19.69 19.94 -10.45
CA SER A 62 20.04 18.75 -9.64
C SER A 62 18.86 18.00 -9.00
N ASN A 63 17.65 18.08 -9.56
CA ASN A 63 16.46 17.50 -8.93
C ASN A 63 15.58 16.73 -9.93
N GLU A 64 15.57 15.39 -9.83
CA GLU A 64 14.71 14.48 -10.63
C GLU A 64 13.22 14.84 -10.57
N ARG A 65 12.75 15.33 -9.42
CA ARG A 65 11.35 15.72 -9.21
C ARG A 65 11.01 17.07 -9.86
N TYR A 66 12.01 17.94 -10.01
CA TYR A 66 11.87 19.16 -10.80
C TYR A 66 11.88 18.82 -12.29
N LEU A 67 12.71 17.89 -12.75
CA LEU A 67 12.68 17.44 -14.14
C LEU A 67 11.34 16.79 -14.51
N TYR A 68 10.83 15.86 -13.69
CA TYR A 68 9.56 15.19 -14.00
C TYR A 68 8.37 16.18 -14.01
N ASN A 69 8.30 17.11 -13.04
CA ASN A 69 7.22 18.10 -12.98
C ASN A 69 7.39 19.26 -13.96
N LEU A 70 8.62 19.66 -14.28
CA LEU A 70 8.89 20.67 -15.30
C LEU A 70 8.60 20.08 -16.68
N TYR A 71 8.95 18.81 -16.94
CA TYR A 71 8.68 18.11 -18.20
C TYR A 71 7.21 17.75 -18.37
N ASP A 72 6.51 17.21 -17.36
CA ASP A 72 5.07 16.93 -17.52
C ASP A 72 4.26 18.23 -17.75
N ASN A 73 4.76 19.37 -17.26
CA ASN A 73 4.18 20.68 -17.56
C ASN A 73 4.66 21.27 -18.92
N THR A 74 5.93 21.11 -19.31
CA THR A 74 6.43 21.59 -20.62
C THR A 74 6.06 20.68 -21.79
N GLU A 75 5.83 19.39 -21.60
CA GLU A 75 5.35 18.47 -22.63
C GLU A 75 3.85 18.69 -22.92
N LYS A 76 3.11 19.18 -21.91
CA LYS A 76 1.72 19.67 -22.08
C LYS A 76 1.64 21.05 -22.72
N GLU A 77 2.62 21.93 -22.51
CA GLU A 77 2.61 23.32 -23.00
C GLU A 77 3.41 23.58 -24.29
N THR A 78 4.45 22.79 -24.58
CA THR A 78 5.35 22.97 -25.72
C THR A 78 5.58 21.64 -26.42
N ARG A 79 4.89 21.40 -27.54
CA ARG A 79 5.10 20.23 -28.43
C ARG A 79 6.48 20.24 -29.13
N GLU A 80 7.55 20.65 -28.46
CA GLU A 80 8.90 20.62 -29.01
C GLU A 80 9.75 19.60 -28.25
N VAL A 81 9.78 18.39 -28.81
CA VAL A 81 10.75 17.36 -28.43
C VAL A 81 12.15 17.90 -28.76
N ARG A 82 12.92 18.32 -27.76
CA ARG A 82 14.33 18.65 -27.97
C ARG A 82 15.08 17.38 -28.34
N LYS A 83 15.55 17.32 -29.58
CA LYS A 83 16.37 16.22 -30.10
C LYS A 83 17.74 16.27 -29.42
N VAL A 84 18.03 15.28 -28.58
CA VAL A 84 19.40 15.02 -28.12
C VAL A 84 20.11 14.27 -29.24
N GLU A 85 21.27 14.75 -29.66
CA GLU A 85 22.03 14.12 -30.75
C GLU A 85 22.49 12.72 -30.32
N LYS A 86 22.18 11.72 -31.15
CA LYS A 86 22.48 10.30 -30.89
C LYS A 86 23.96 10.07 -30.59
N GLU A 87 24.84 10.80 -31.27
CA GLU A 87 26.30 10.71 -31.15
C GLU A 87 26.77 11.02 -29.73
N TYR A 88 26.15 12.01 -29.07
CA TYR A 88 26.42 12.35 -27.68
C TYR A 88 26.02 11.22 -26.73
N ILE A 89 24.82 10.66 -26.89
CA ILE A 89 24.36 9.55 -26.04
C ILE A 89 25.20 8.28 -26.25
N ASP A 90 25.59 7.99 -27.51
CA ASP A 90 26.48 6.88 -27.84
C ASP A 90 27.86 7.04 -27.18
N SER A 91 28.38 8.27 -27.09
CA SER A 91 29.65 8.54 -26.39
C SER A 91 29.56 8.22 -24.89
N ILE A 92 28.45 8.54 -24.24
CA ILE A 92 28.20 8.24 -22.82
C ILE A 92 28.08 6.73 -22.61
N ALA A 93 27.35 6.04 -23.48
CA ALA A 93 27.21 4.60 -23.42
C ALA A 93 28.57 3.90 -23.59
N LYS A 94 29.41 4.35 -24.54
CA LYS A 94 30.79 3.89 -24.73
C LYS A 94 31.64 4.11 -23.49
N HIS A 95 31.55 5.29 -22.91
CA HIS A 95 32.26 5.61 -21.67
C HIS A 95 31.86 4.68 -20.52
N LEU A 96 30.62 4.22 -20.50
CA LEU A 96 30.08 3.24 -19.55
C LEU A 96 30.35 1.77 -19.93
N SER A 97 31.22 1.51 -20.91
CA SER A 97 31.58 0.17 -21.39
C SER A 97 30.45 -0.57 -22.12
N TYR A 98 29.52 0.18 -22.73
CA TYR A 98 28.59 -0.33 -23.75
C TYR A 98 29.14 -0.01 -25.15
N HIS A 99 28.63 -0.64 -26.20
CA HIS A 99 29.11 -0.34 -27.56
C HIS A 99 28.52 0.99 -28.10
N ASP A 100 27.29 1.28 -27.70
CA ASP A 100 26.43 2.40 -28.12
C ASP A 100 25.17 2.44 -27.23
N ILE A 101 24.26 3.38 -27.48
CA ILE A 101 23.00 3.47 -26.72
C ILE A 101 22.10 2.24 -26.94
N ALA A 102 22.11 1.64 -28.13
CA ALA A 102 21.26 0.49 -28.43
C ALA A 102 21.66 -0.73 -27.60
N SER A 103 22.96 -1.00 -27.49
CA SER A 103 23.50 -2.07 -26.65
C SER A 103 23.26 -1.84 -25.16
N TYR A 104 23.28 -0.60 -24.69
CA TYR A 104 22.79 -0.25 -23.35
C TYR A 104 21.29 -0.57 -23.20
N LEU A 105 20.46 -0.10 -24.13
CA LEU A 105 19.00 -0.26 -24.07
C LEU A 105 18.59 -1.75 -24.13
N VAL A 106 19.27 -2.56 -24.92
CA VAL A 106 19.06 -4.01 -24.97
C VAL A 106 19.52 -4.68 -23.68
N LYS A 107 20.71 -4.35 -23.16
CA LYS A 107 21.25 -4.96 -21.94
C LYS A 107 20.44 -4.63 -20.70
N GLU A 108 19.89 -3.42 -20.60
CA GLU A 108 19.00 -3.02 -19.52
C GLU A 108 17.54 -3.43 -19.77
N GLY A 109 17.26 -4.03 -20.94
CA GLY A 109 15.95 -4.57 -21.30
C GLY A 109 14.87 -3.52 -21.52
N TYR A 110 15.24 -2.38 -22.12
CA TYR A 110 14.34 -1.35 -22.66
C TYR A 110 13.97 -1.60 -24.13
N ILE A 111 14.80 -2.34 -24.87
CA ILE A 111 14.56 -2.75 -26.26
C ILE A 111 14.68 -4.26 -26.35
N ASP A 112 13.79 -4.89 -27.12
CA ASP A 112 13.82 -6.32 -27.39
C ASP A 112 14.95 -6.61 -28.41
N PRO A 113 15.91 -7.51 -28.09
CA PRO A 113 17.04 -7.82 -28.96
C PRO A 113 16.63 -8.42 -30.31
N GLU A 114 15.47 -9.09 -30.40
CA GLU A 114 15.02 -9.74 -31.64
C GLU A 114 14.26 -8.78 -32.54
N THR A 115 13.43 -7.91 -31.95
CA THR A 115 12.54 -7.04 -32.72
C THR A 115 13.06 -5.61 -32.88
N SER A 116 14.09 -5.22 -32.11
CA SER A 116 14.62 -3.83 -32.04
C SER A 116 13.55 -2.78 -31.74
N GLN A 117 12.39 -3.20 -31.21
CA GLN A 117 11.31 -2.32 -30.80
C GLN A 117 11.47 -1.96 -29.32
N PRO A 118 11.11 -0.72 -28.92
CA PRO A 118 11.00 -0.37 -27.51
C PRO A 118 10.05 -1.34 -26.82
N ILE A 119 10.53 -2.00 -25.76
CA ILE A 119 9.68 -2.77 -24.87
C ILE A 119 8.78 -1.73 -24.21
N LYS A 120 7.50 -1.69 -24.59
CA LYS A 120 6.49 -0.80 -23.98
C LYS A 120 6.63 -0.87 -22.47
N SER A 121 6.69 0.30 -21.85
CA SER A 121 7.22 0.54 -20.50
C SER A 121 6.99 -0.63 -19.53
N LYS A 122 8.12 -1.14 -19.03
CA LYS A 122 8.24 -2.21 -18.01
C LYS A 122 7.56 -1.92 -16.67
N SER A 123 6.78 -0.85 -16.52
CA SER A 123 6.15 -0.47 -15.25
C SER A 123 4.66 -0.77 -15.19
N ILE A 124 3.90 -0.69 -16.28
CA ILE A 124 2.44 -0.88 -16.23
C ILE A 124 2.03 -2.19 -16.87
N ASP A 125 2.53 -2.52 -18.06
CA ASP A 125 2.10 -3.74 -18.74
C ASP A 125 2.61 -4.98 -18.01
N LEU A 126 3.83 -4.98 -17.44
CA LEU A 126 4.30 -6.05 -16.55
C LEU A 126 3.63 -6.05 -15.17
N LEU A 127 3.15 -4.91 -14.66
CA LEU A 127 2.31 -4.87 -13.45
C LEU A 127 0.92 -5.42 -13.74
N ILE A 128 0.36 -5.17 -14.92
CA ILE A 128 -0.91 -5.69 -15.44
C ILE A 128 -0.75 -7.15 -15.89
N GLU A 129 0.42 -7.60 -16.32
CA GLU A 129 0.65 -8.98 -16.73
C GLU A 129 0.99 -9.86 -15.52
N ARG A 130 1.71 -9.32 -14.52
CA ARG A 130 1.91 -9.97 -13.20
C ARG A 130 0.69 -9.87 -12.29
N ASN A 131 -0.12 -8.82 -12.43
CA ASN A 131 -1.36 -8.60 -11.68
C ASN A 131 -2.45 -8.07 -12.62
N PRO A 132 -3.00 -8.92 -13.52
CA PRO A 132 -4.09 -8.49 -14.38
C PRO A 132 -5.21 -7.95 -13.50
N PRO A 133 -5.74 -6.74 -13.78
CA PRO A 133 -6.95 -6.27 -13.12
C PRO A 133 -8.01 -7.33 -13.42
N HIS A 134 -8.35 -8.13 -12.42
CA HIS A 134 -9.18 -9.31 -12.61
C HIS A 134 -10.53 -8.85 -13.17
N PRO A 135 -10.85 -9.17 -14.43
CA PRO A 135 -12.08 -8.66 -15.06
C PRO A 135 -13.36 -9.26 -14.45
N ASN A 136 -13.25 -10.27 -13.58
CA ASN A 136 -14.33 -11.22 -13.31
C ASN A 136 -14.60 -11.55 -11.83
N GLU A 137 -14.35 -10.65 -10.87
CA GLU A 137 -14.94 -10.83 -9.53
C GLU A 137 -16.14 -9.90 -9.37
N TRP A 138 -17.26 -10.31 -9.95
CA TRP A 138 -18.55 -9.61 -9.90
C TRP A 138 -19.04 -9.49 -8.44
N ILE A 139 -18.48 -10.34 -7.57
CA ILE A 139 -18.54 -10.23 -6.12
C ILE A 139 -17.10 -10.26 -5.57
N ASP A 140 -16.59 -9.12 -5.13
CA ASP A 140 -15.25 -9.01 -4.55
C ASP A 140 -15.12 -9.92 -3.31
N LYS A 141 -14.23 -10.91 -3.37
CA LYS A 141 -13.92 -11.81 -2.24
C LYS A 141 -13.61 -11.04 -0.96
N TYR A 142 -13.09 -9.81 -1.10
CA TYR A 142 -12.87 -8.93 0.04
C TYR A 142 -14.18 -8.46 0.67
N ILE A 143 -15.17 -8.05 -0.11
CA ILE A 143 -16.49 -7.65 0.41
C ILE A 143 -17.13 -8.84 1.15
N LEU A 144 -17.11 -10.02 0.53
CA LEU A 144 -17.68 -11.23 1.15
C LEU A 144 -16.95 -11.60 2.44
N GLY A 145 -15.63 -11.83 2.37
CA GLY A 145 -14.87 -12.35 3.50
C GLY A 145 -14.66 -11.33 4.60
N ALA A 146 -14.23 -10.11 4.27
CA ALA A 146 -13.84 -9.12 5.25
C ALA A 146 -15.03 -8.35 5.84
N ARG A 147 -16.15 -8.22 5.12
CA ARG A 147 -17.29 -7.37 5.54
C ARG A 147 -18.57 -8.16 5.78
N PHE A 148 -18.95 -9.02 4.84
CA PHE A 148 -20.24 -9.71 4.89
C PHE A 148 -20.28 -10.85 5.93
N VAL A 149 -19.19 -11.63 6.07
CA VAL A 149 -19.10 -12.67 7.10
C VAL A 149 -19.27 -12.11 8.53
N PRO A 150 -18.58 -11.02 8.95
CA PRO A 150 -18.84 -10.37 10.23
C PRO A 150 -20.30 -9.96 10.43
N SER A 151 -20.97 -9.43 9.39
CA SER A 151 -22.38 -9.05 9.50
C SER A 151 -23.30 -10.24 9.70
N LEU A 152 -23.05 -11.37 9.03
CA LEU A 152 -23.80 -12.61 9.26
C LEU A 152 -23.66 -13.09 10.70
N ILE A 153 -22.44 -13.05 11.24
CA ILE A 153 -22.18 -13.40 12.65
C ILE A 153 -22.87 -12.41 13.60
N SER A 154 -22.90 -11.11 13.25
CA SER A 154 -23.53 -10.11 14.10
C SER A 154 -25.04 -10.29 14.27
N LEU A 155 -25.69 -10.89 13.27
CA LEU A 155 -27.13 -11.09 13.24
C LEU A 155 -27.53 -12.55 13.50
N SER A 156 -26.57 -13.45 13.75
CA SER A 156 -26.81 -14.90 13.74
C SER A 156 -27.79 -15.38 14.81
N SER A 157 -28.05 -14.55 15.83
CA SER A 157 -29.06 -14.84 16.86
C SER A 157 -30.49 -14.74 16.31
N ILE A 158 -30.75 -13.90 15.30
CA ILE A 158 -32.08 -13.68 14.73
C ILE A 158 -32.68 -14.96 14.11
N PRO A 159 -31.98 -15.70 13.22
CA PRO A 159 -32.49 -16.97 12.72
C PRO A 159 -32.72 -18.01 13.83
N ILE A 160 -31.92 -17.98 14.90
CA ILE A 160 -32.08 -18.88 16.05
C ILE A 160 -33.39 -18.54 16.78
N LEU A 161 -33.61 -17.27 17.13
CA LEU A 161 -34.86 -16.83 17.74
C LEU A 161 -36.07 -17.17 16.86
N PHE A 162 -35.98 -16.89 15.56
CA PHE A 162 -37.05 -17.20 14.61
C PHE A 162 -37.35 -18.70 14.59
N SER A 163 -36.31 -19.55 14.55
CA SER A 163 -36.51 -21.01 14.56
C SER A 163 -37.24 -21.49 15.81
N ILE A 164 -36.91 -20.95 16.99
CA ILE A 164 -37.56 -21.32 18.26
C ILE A 164 -39.00 -20.82 18.31
N LEU A 165 -39.25 -19.56 17.93
CA LEU A 165 -40.58 -18.97 18.03
C LEU A 165 -41.57 -19.51 17.00
N VAL A 166 -41.08 -19.81 15.80
CA VAL A 166 -41.93 -19.96 14.63
C VAL A 166 -42.05 -21.43 14.21
N LEU A 167 -40.94 -22.16 14.13
CA LEU A 167 -40.98 -23.57 13.68
C LEU A 167 -41.54 -24.50 14.74
N ASP A 168 -41.34 -24.19 16.03
CA ASP A 168 -41.80 -25.05 17.12
C ASP A 168 -43.29 -24.82 17.47
N LYS A 169 -43.77 -23.59 17.32
CA LYS A 169 -45.15 -23.21 17.71
C LYS A 169 -46.15 -23.19 16.56
N TYR A 170 -45.70 -23.05 15.32
CA TYR A 170 -46.59 -22.87 14.19
C TYR A 170 -46.16 -23.80 13.05
N ASP A 171 -47.13 -24.54 12.48
CA ASP A 171 -46.90 -25.38 11.29
C ASP A 171 -46.74 -24.48 10.06
N ILE A 172 -45.56 -23.87 9.96
CA ILE A 172 -45.27 -22.81 9.02
C ILE A 172 -44.83 -23.42 7.69
N PRO A 173 -45.42 -23.00 6.56
CA PRO A 173 -44.97 -23.44 5.25
C PRO A 173 -43.49 -23.10 5.02
N ASN A 174 -42.75 -24.00 4.38
CA ASN A 174 -41.33 -23.81 4.03
C ASN A 174 -41.02 -22.45 3.37
N PHE A 175 -41.99 -21.87 2.65
CA PHE A 175 -41.86 -20.55 2.03
C PHE A 175 -41.51 -19.42 3.02
N SER A 176 -42.09 -19.43 4.23
CA SER A 176 -41.83 -18.38 5.22
C SER A 176 -40.41 -18.44 5.79
N VAL A 177 -39.83 -19.64 5.89
CA VAL A 177 -38.43 -19.82 6.30
C VAL A 177 -37.48 -19.20 5.29
N TRP A 178 -37.73 -19.43 4.00
CA TRP A 178 -36.95 -18.81 2.92
C TRP A 178 -37.04 -17.28 2.95
N MET A 179 -38.23 -16.73 3.19
CA MET A 179 -38.41 -15.28 3.32
C MET A 179 -37.57 -14.70 4.47
N VAL A 180 -37.53 -15.36 5.63
CA VAL A 180 -36.68 -14.91 6.75
C VAL A 180 -35.21 -15.00 6.43
N LEU A 181 -34.76 -16.07 5.78
CA LEU A 181 -33.36 -16.18 5.35
C LEU A 181 -32.97 -15.10 4.34
N ILE A 182 -33.85 -14.79 3.38
CA ILE A 182 -33.62 -13.71 2.42
C ILE A 182 -33.52 -12.37 3.14
N VAL A 183 -34.47 -12.04 4.01
CA VAL A 183 -34.44 -10.80 4.80
C VAL A 183 -33.17 -10.73 5.66
N PHE A 184 -32.80 -11.82 6.33
CA PHE A 184 -31.57 -11.91 7.12
C PHE A 184 -30.31 -11.62 6.29
N ILE A 185 -30.17 -12.26 5.13
CA ILE A 185 -29.04 -12.07 4.21
C ILE A 185 -29.00 -10.62 3.69
N THR A 186 -30.16 -10.06 3.31
CA THR A 186 -30.26 -8.67 2.82
C THR A 186 -29.89 -7.67 3.91
N VAL A 187 -30.40 -7.84 5.14
CA VAL A 187 -30.07 -6.96 6.27
C VAL A 187 -28.59 -7.11 6.63
N ALA A 188 -28.04 -8.32 6.68
CA ALA A 188 -26.61 -8.56 6.88
C ALA A 188 -25.77 -7.79 5.86
N TYR A 189 -26.14 -7.89 4.58
CA TYR A 189 -25.42 -7.19 3.51
C TYR A 189 -25.49 -5.66 3.70
N ALA A 190 -26.67 -5.13 4.02
CA ALA A 190 -26.87 -3.70 4.25
C ALA A 190 -26.03 -3.17 5.43
N ILE A 191 -25.95 -3.91 6.55
CA ILE A 191 -25.19 -3.47 7.72
C ILE A 191 -23.68 -3.70 7.60
N SER A 192 -23.22 -4.54 6.64
CA SER A 192 -21.81 -4.89 6.47
C SER A 192 -20.90 -3.66 6.27
N GLY A 193 -21.40 -2.63 5.56
CA GLY A 193 -20.70 -1.36 5.36
C GLY A 193 -20.54 -0.58 6.67
N TRP A 194 -21.60 -0.53 7.48
CA TRP A 194 -21.59 0.13 8.79
C TRP A 194 -20.62 -0.57 9.75
N LEU A 195 -20.65 -1.91 9.83
CA LEU A 195 -19.71 -2.69 10.65
C LEU A 195 -18.26 -2.50 10.19
N SER A 196 -18.03 -2.44 8.88
CA SER A 196 -16.68 -2.17 8.36
C SER A 196 -16.19 -0.76 8.70
N MET A 197 -17.07 0.23 8.77
CA MET A 197 -16.73 1.58 9.20
C MET A 197 -16.35 1.60 10.68
N ARG A 198 -17.18 0.98 11.54
CA ARG A 198 -16.88 0.82 12.97
C ARG A 198 -15.58 0.06 13.20
N GLY A 199 -15.31 -0.98 12.41
CA GLY A 199 -14.05 -1.72 12.49
C GLY A 199 -12.83 -0.83 12.28
N LYS A 200 -12.87 0.09 11.30
CA LYS A 200 -11.80 1.08 11.07
C LYS A 200 -11.65 2.08 12.22
N GLU A 201 -12.75 2.51 12.84
CA GLU A 201 -12.71 3.38 14.03
C GLU A 201 -12.03 2.66 15.21
N PHE A 202 -12.38 1.39 15.44
CA PHE A 202 -11.75 0.55 16.45
C PHE A 202 -10.26 0.34 16.19
N GLU A 203 -9.88 0.05 14.93
CA GLU A 203 -8.48 -0.04 14.50
C GLU A 203 -7.71 1.25 14.81
N LYS A 204 -8.26 2.41 14.41
CA LYS A 204 -7.65 3.71 14.66
C LYS A 204 -7.41 3.92 16.16
N LYS A 205 -8.42 3.65 17.00
CA LYS A 205 -8.31 3.77 18.45
C LYS A 205 -7.28 2.79 19.03
N TYR A 206 -7.28 1.54 18.57
CA TYR A 206 -6.41 0.49 19.07
C TYR A 206 -4.93 0.78 18.77
N PHE A 207 -4.61 1.05 17.51
CA PHE A 207 -3.22 1.20 17.05
C PHE A 207 -2.66 2.63 17.22
N PHE A 208 -3.48 3.67 17.11
CA PHE A 208 -2.97 5.04 17.15
C PHE A 208 -3.21 5.74 18.48
N SER A 209 -4.33 5.46 19.17
CA SER A 209 -4.63 6.11 20.45
C SER A 209 -4.10 5.31 21.65
N THR A 210 -4.33 4.00 21.70
CA THR A 210 -3.98 3.20 22.88
C THR A 210 -2.52 2.75 22.88
N SER A 211 -1.99 2.25 21.75
CA SER A 211 -0.61 1.75 21.72
C SER A 211 0.44 2.82 21.39
N GLN A 212 0.03 3.97 20.83
CA GLN A 212 0.87 5.06 20.31
C GLN A 212 1.93 4.66 19.25
N LYS A 213 2.00 3.37 18.89
CA LYS A 213 2.95 2.83 17.90
C LYS A 213 2.39 2.81 16.48
N GLY A 214 1.11 3.12 16.31
CA GLY A 214 0.40 3.08 15.03
C GLY A 214 0.36 1.68 14.41
N PHE A 215 0.18 1.62 13.09
CA PHE A 215 0.00 0.37 12.36
C PHE A 215 1.31 -0.46 12.29
N PRO A 216 1.26 -1.81 12.27
CA PRO A 216 2.46 -2.63 12.32
C PRO A 216 3.51 -2.41 11.23
N THR A 217 3.12 -1.95 10.04
CA THR A 217 4.10 -1.59 8.99
C THR A 217 5.11 -0.54 9.46
N GLY A 218 4.68 0.38 10.34
CA GLY A 218 5.56 1.41 10.88
C GLY A 218 6.51 0.86 11.94
N TYR A 219 5.95 0.36 13.04
CA TYR A 219 6.79 -0.04 14.18
C TYR A 219 7.66 -1.27 13.91
N LEU A 220 7.29 -2.16 12.97
CA LEU A 220 8.16 -3.29 12.60
C LEU A 220 9.46 -2.85 11.91
N MET A 221 9.47 -1.65 11.30
CA MET A 221 10.60 -1.07 10.57
C MET A 221 11.44 -0.07 11.40
N LEU A 222 10.99 0.32 12.59
CA LEU A 222 11.77 1.13 13.54
C LEU A 222 13.04 0.40 13.97
N TYR A 223 14.17 1.09 14.04
CA TYR A 223 15.41 0.50 14.53
C TYR A 223 15.34 0.15 16.02
N SER A 224 14.67 0.97 16.84
CA SER A 224 14.48 0.74 18.27
C SER A 224 13.61 -0.48 18.58
N HIS A 225 12.76 -0.91 17.63
CA HIS A 225 11.86 -2.02 17.83
C HIS A 225 12.53 -3.36 17.50
N ASN A 226 12.54 -4.26 18.48
CA ASN A 226 12.98 -5.64 18.29
C ASN A 226 11.91 -6.43 17.53
N SER A 227 11.97 -6.39 16.20
CA SER A 227 11.10 -7.12 15.29
C SER A 227 11.85 -8.29 14.65
N LYS A 228 11.15 -9.07 13.82
CA LYS A 228 11.78 -10.14 13.02
C LYS A 228 12.79 -9.63 11.97
N TYR A 229 12.82 -8.32 11.72
CA TYR A 229 13.63 -7.71 10.68
C TYR A 229 14.98 -7.29 11.23
N SER A 230 16.05 -7.75 10.59
CA SER A 230 17.41 -7.33 10.91
C SER A 230 17.65 -5.85 10.56
N GLU A 231 18.67 -5.26 11.17
CA GLU A 231 19.12 -3.89 10.85
C GLU A 231 19.43 -3.71 9.36
N ASN A 232 19.98 -4.74 8.70
CA ASN A 232 20.26 -4.71 7.27
C ASN A 232 18.97 -4.65 6.44
N GLN A 233 17.95 -5.44 6.79
CA GLN A 233 16.65 -5.40 6.11
C GLN A 233 15.93 -4.06 6.35
N LYS A 234 16.04 -3.50 7.56
CA LYS A 234 15.53 -2.16 7.86
C LYS A 234 16.23 -1.08 7.04
N ARG A 235 17.55 -1.20 6.81
CA ARG A 235 18.29 -0.29 5.92
C ARG A 235 17.85 -0.45 4.46
N GLU A 236 17.76 -1.68 3.97
CA GLU A 236 17.28 -1.99 2.62
C GLU A 236 15.86 -1.44 2.39
N TYR A 237 14.96 -1.58 3.36
CA TYR A 237 13.62 -0.99 3.31
C TYR A 237 13.68 0.52 3.06
N ARG A 238 14.57 1.25 3.76
CA ARG A 238 14.70 2.70 3.61
C ARG A 238 15.25 3.06 2.24
N GLU A 239 16.28 2.36 1.77
CA GLU A 239 16.84 2.53 0.43
C GLU A 239 15.78 2.31 -0.65
N LYS A 240 14.98 1.24 -0.53
CA LYS A 240 13.87 0.96 -1.45
C LYS A 240 12.75 2.00 -1.36
N VAL A 241 12.35 2.43 -0.17
CA VAL A 241 11.33 3.48 0.00
C VAL A 241 11.78 4.80 -0.65
N ILE A 242 13.07 5.15 -0.52
CA ILE A 242 13.63 6.31 -1.21
C ILE A 242 13.59 6.10 -2.73
N ALA A 243 14.05 4.94 -3.23
CA ALA A 243 14.09 4.65 -4.66
C ALA A 243 12.70 4.61 -5.32
N TYR A 244 11.72 3.98 -4.68
CA TYR A 244 10.37 3.82 -5.23
C TYR A 244 9.47 5.04 -5.01
N PHE A 245 9.62 5.75 -3.89
CA PHE A 245 8.66 6.79 -3.48
C PHE A 245 9.27 8.17 -3.24
N GLY A 246 10.60 8.32 -3.36
CA GLY A 246 11.31 9.57 -3.04
C GLY A 246 11.14 10.00 -1.59
N LEU A 247 10.81 9.08 -0.68
CA LEU A 247 10.52 9.37 0.73
C LEU A 247 11.77 9.08 1.57
N HIS A 248 12.39 10.13 2.09
CA HIS A 248 13.56 10.00 2.96
C HIS A 248 13.14 9.62 4.38
N LEU A 249 13.37 8.35 4.72
CA LEU A 249 13.17 7.84 6.07
C LEU A 249 14.37 8.17 6.95
N LYS A 250 14.10 8.40 8.24
CA LYS A 250 15.13 8.73 9.24
C LYS A 250 16.14 7.58 9.38
N SER A 251 17.41 7.94 9.52
CA SER A 251 18.51 7.06 9.88
C SER A 251 18.40 6.63 11.35
N LYS A 252 19.09 5.55 11.73
CA LYS A 252 19.09 5.03 13.11
C LYS A 252 19.40 6.10 14.17
N LYS A 253 20.32 7.02 13.86
CA LYS A 253 20.68 8.11 14.76
C LYS A 253 19.53 9.11 14.90
N GLU A 254 18.96 9.55 13.78
CA GLU A 254 17.84 10.50 13.76
C GLU A 254 16.57 9.93 14.39
N GLU A 255 16.31 8.62 14.26
CA GLU A 255 15.22 7.96 14.98
C GLU A 255 15.40 8.02 16.50
N GLY A 256 16.64 7.91 16.98
CA GLY A 256 16.95 8.04 18.41
C GLY A 256 16.74 9.46 18.94
N GLU A 257 16.82 10.47 18.07
CA GLU A 257 16.57 11.88 18.41
C GLU A 257 15.06 12.20 18.38
N ASN A 258 14.29 11.63 17.46
CA ASN A 258 12.84 11.82 17.37
C ASN A 258 12.10 10.59 16.81
N GLU A 259 11.78 9.63 17.68
CA GLU A 259 11.10 8.39 17.28
C GLU A 259 9.68 8.64 16.74
N ALA A 260 8.96 9.63 17.28
CA ALA A 260 7.59 9.92 16.88
C ALA A 260 7.49 10.39 15.42
N GLU A 261 8.39 11.27 14.99
CA GLU A 261 8.48 11.73 13.60
C GLU A 261 8.91 10.59 12.67
N ALA A 262 9.90 9.79 13.08
CA ALA A 262 10.32 8.61 12.33
C ALA A 262 9.16 7.63 12.10
N LEU A 263 8.39 7.36 13.16
CA LEU A 263 7.23 6.49 13.10
C LEU A 263 6.14 7.04 12.18
N GLN A 264 5.90 8.35 12.18
CA GLN A 264 4.96 8.99 11.24
C GLN A 264 5.39 8.80 9.79
N LEU A 265 6.65 9.04 9.45
CA LEU A 265 7.21 8.80 8.12
C LEU A 265 7.14 7.33 7.72
N LEU A 266 7.37 6.42 8.68
CA LEU A 266 7.23 4.99 8.45
C LEU A 266 5.76 4.59 8.18
N HIS A 267 4.77 5.19 8.84
CA HIS A 267 3.35 4.96 8.51
C HIS A 267 2.97 5.48 7.12
N GLU A 268 3.50 6.65 6.73
CA GLU A 268 3.34 7.16 5.37
C GLU A 268 3.94 6.19 4.34
N SER A 269 5.18 5.72 4.60
CA SER A 269 5.84 4.76 3.73
C SER A 269 5.05 3.45 3.61
N GLY A 270 4.54 2.91 4.72
CA GLY A 270 3.74 1.69 4.74
C GLY A 270 2.44 1.84 3.93
N THR A 271 1.85 3.04 3.92
CA THR A 271 0.68 3.33 3.07
C THR A 271 1.05 3.28 1.59
N LYS A 272 2.18 3.91 1.19
CA LYS A 272 2.66 3.85 -0.20
C LYS A 272 3.03 2.43 -0.62
N VAL A 273 3.66 1.65 0.26
CA VAL A 273 3.98 0.24 0.03
C VAL A 273 2.71 -0.57 -0.21
N LYS A 274 1.69 -0.44 0.66
CA LYS A 274 0.38 -1.10 0.49
C LYS A 274 -0.27 -0.78 -0.87
N ASP A 275 -0.14 0.45 -1.34
CA ASP A 275 -0.77 0.88 -2.57
C ASP A 275 -0.06 0.32 -3.82
N ASN A 276 1.27 0.08 -3.73
CA ASN A 276 2.10 -0.40 -4.85
C ASN A 276 2.37 -1.90 -4.85
N VAL A 277 2.21 -2.58 -3.71
CA VAL A 277 2.47 -4.01 -3.58
C VAL A 277 1.16 -4.78 -3.60
N LYS A 278 0.96 -5.55 -4.67
CA LYS A 278 -0.20 -6.42 -4.88
C LYS A 278 0.28 -7.85 -5.11
N SER A 279 -0.31 -8.78 -4.36
CA SER A 279 -0.17 -10.23 -4.55
C SER A 279 -1.38 -10.95 -3.94
N ASN A 280 -1.64 -12.19 -4.37
CA ASN A 280 -2.73 -13.01 -3.81
C ASN A 280 -2.56 -13.29 -2.32
N ILE A 281 -1.32 -13.45 -1.86
CA ILE A 281 -0.99 -13.69 -0.44
C ILE A 281 -1.34 -12.46 0.40
N ILE A 282 -0.92 -11.26 -0.06
CA ILE A 282 -1.26 -9.99 0.60
C ILE A 282 -2.77 -9.77 0.62
N ARG A 283 -3.45 -10.04 -0.49
CA ARG A 283 -4.91 -9.94 -0.58
C ARG A 283 -5.58 -10.86 0.44
N SER A 284 -5.20 -12.12 0.50
CA SER A 284 -5.73 -13.10 1.46
C SER A 284 -5.50 -12.66 2.91
N SER A 285 -4.30 -12.18 3.23
CA SER A 285 -3.98 -11.68 4.55
C SER A 285 -4.75 -10.41 4.90
N ASN A 286 -4.95 -9.49 3.95
CA ASN A 286 -5.80 -8.31 4.12
C ASN A 286 -7.27 -8.68 4.37
N ILE A 287 -7.78 -9.74 3.71
CA ILE A 287 -9.13 -10.24 3.94
C ILE A 287 -9.25 -10.78 5.36
N ARG A 288 -8.31 -11.62 5.81
CA ARG A 288 -8.27 -12.15 7.19
C ARG A 288 -8.18 -11.04 8.21
N TYR A 289 -7.30 -10.06 7.99
CA TYR A 289 -7.18 -8.90 8.85
C TYR A 289 -8.48 -8.10 8.91
N GLY A 290 -9.09 -7.82 7.75
CA GLY A 290 -10.36 -7.11 7.66
C GLY A 290 -11.52 -7.84 8.35
N LEU A 291 -11.58 -9.16 8.22
CA LEU A 291 -12.52 -10.03 8.95
C LEU A 291 -12.36 -9.84 10.46
N ILE A 292 -11.16 -10.05 11.00
CA ILE A 292 -10.87 -9.95 12.45
C ILE A 292 -11.19 -8.55 12.98
N ARG A 293 -10.79 -7.50 12.26
CA ARG A 293 -11.10 -6.12 12.64
C ARG A 293 -12.60 -5.85 12.68
N ASN A 294 -13.33 -6.31 11.68
CA ASN A 294 -14.77 -6.07 11.56
C ASN A 294 -15.59 -6.98 12.50
N LEU A 295 -15.02 -8.10 12.99
CA LEU A 295 -15.63 -8.92 14.03
C LEU A 295 -15.75 -8.20 15.36
N VAL A 296 -14.85 -7.26 15.69
CA VAL A 296 -14.89 -6.51 16.97
C VAL A 296 -16.23 -5.78 17.18
N PRO A 297 -16.69 -4.89 16.27
CA PRO A 297 -18.02 -4.29 16.41
C PRO A 297 -19.15 -5.30 16.19
N SER A 298 -18.93 -6.35 15.40
CA SER A 298 -19.94 -7.38 15.12
C SER A 298 -20.31 -8.17 16.37
N THR A 299 -19.33 -8.53 17.21
CA THR A 299 -19.58 -9.23 18.48
C THR A 299 -20.30 -8.33 19.50
N ILE A 300 -20.06 -7.02 19.46
CA ILE A 300 -20.83 -6.06 20.29
C ILE A 300 -22.29 -6.04 19.84
N LEU A 301 -22.54 -5.89 18.53
CA LEU A 301 -23.89 -5.87 17.99
C LEU A 301 -24.63 -7.18 18.29
N ALA A 302 -23.96 -8.32 18.10
CA ALA A 302 -24.53 -9.64 18.40
C ALA A 302 -24.94 -9.78 19.88
N ALA A 303 -24.09 -9.32 20.80
CA ALA A 303 -24.41 -9.31 22.23
C ALA A 303 -25.61 -8.42 22.54
N VAL A 304 -25.69 -7.23 21.93
CA VAL A 304 -26.84 -6.30 22.10
C VAL A 304 -28.13 -6.93 21.59
N ILE A 305 -28.11 -7.55 20.41
CA ILE A 305 -29.29 -8.25 19.88
C ILE A 305 -29.68 -9.39 20.81
N SER A 306 -28.72 -10.20 21.27
CA SER A 306 -28.98 -11.30 22.20
C SER A 306 -29.56 -10.82 23.54
N ILE A 307 -29.19 -9.63 24.03
CA ILE A 307 -29.81 -9.01 25.23
C ILE A 307 -31.28 -8.67 24.97
N VAL A 308 -31.61 -8.14 23.78
CA VAL A 308 -33.01 -7.87 23.39
C VAL A 308 -33.79 -9.18 23.32
N GLU A 309 -33.22 -10.22 22.73
CA GLU A 309 -33.84 -11.56 22.65
C GLU A 309 -34.08 -12.18 24.04
N LEU A 310 -33.14 -11.99 24.97
CA LEU A 310 -33.34 -12.40 26.37
C LEU A 310 -34.55 -11.69 26.99
N GLY A 311 -34.70 -10.39 26.75
CA GLY A 311 -35.87 -9.62 27.19
C GLY A 311 -37.18 -10.18 26.61
N VAL A 312 -37.19 -10.57 25.32
CA VAL A 312 -38.32 -11.24 24.68
C VAL A 312 -38.61 -12.58 25.35
N GLY A 313 -37.59 -13.41 25.60
CA GLY A 313 -37.72 -14.69 26.30
C GLY A 313 -38.34 -14.54 27.69
N VAL A 314 -37.91 -13.52 28.46
CA VAL A 314 -38.46 -13.22 29.79
C VAL A 314 -39.94 -12.77 29.70
N ILE A 315 -40.28 -11.89 28.76
CA ILE A 315 -41.66 -11.40 28.56
C ILE A 315 -42.60 -12.55 28.17
N LEU A 316 -42.16 -13.40 27.25
CA LEU A 316 -42.94 -14.56 26.78
C LEU A 316 -42.92 -15.73 27.77
N LYS A 317 -42.13 -15.65 28.85
CA LYS A 317 -41.85 -16.74 29.79
C LYS A 317 -41.33 -18.01 29.10
N ASP A 318 -40.59 -17.82 28.01
CA ASP A 318 -40.03 -18.89 27.21
C ASP A 318 -38.61 -19.21 27.69
N GLN A 319 -38.46 -20.37 28.34
CA GLN A 319 -37.18 -20.77 28.94
C GLN A 319 -36.11 -21.04 27.88
N LEU A 320 -36.49 -21.60 26.73
CA LEU A 320 -35.53 -21.95 25.68
C LEU A 320 -34.90 -20.69 25.09
N ILE A 321 -35.72 -19.68 24.76
CA ILE A 321 -35.24 -18.38 24.27
C ILE A 321 -34.35 -17.69 25.30
N SER A 322 -34.76 -17.73 26.58
CA SER A 322 -34.01 -17.07 27.65
C SER A 322 -32.62 -17.71 27.83
N ILE A 323 -32.56 -19.04 27.86
CA ILE A 323 -31.30 -19.79 28.00
C ILE A 323 -30.42 -19.60 26.76
N SER A 324 -30.96 -19.75 25.56
CA SER A 324 -30.19 -19.59 24.31
C SER A 324 -29.60 -18.20 24.20
N SER A 325 -30.39 -17.16 24.49
CA SER A 325 -29.95 -15.77 24.47
C SER A 325 -28.86 -15.52 25.53
N GLY A 326 -29.03 -16.05 26.74
CA GLY A 326 -28.02 -15.98 27.80
C GLY A 326 -26.68 -16.59 27.39
N VAL A 327 -26.70 -17.78 26.76
CA VAL A 327 -25.49 -18.44 26.23
C VAL A 327 -24.84 -17.61 25.12
N LEU A 328 -25.63 -17.07 24.18
CA LEU A 328 -25.12 -16.24 23.10
C LEU A 328 -24.46 -14.95 23.63
N ILE A 329 -25.05 -14.29 24.62
CA ILE A 329 -24.45 -13.13 25.30
C ILE A 329 -23.06 -13.48 25.83
N LEU A 330 -22.91 -14.63 26.51
CA LEU A 330 -21.62 -15.08 27.03
C LEU A 330 -20.61 -15.33 25.90
N ILE A 331 -21.00 -16.04 24.84
CA ILE A 331 -20.14 -16.33 23.69
C ILE A 331 -19.66 -15.04 23.02
N PHE A 332 -20.56 -14.10 22.74
CA PHE A 332 -20.21 -12.86 22.05
C PHE A 332 -19.41 -11.90 22.94
N SER A 333 -19.72 -11.85 24.24
CA SER A 333 -18.94 -11.06 25.20
C SER A 333 -17.52 -11.60 25.36
N PHE A 334 -17.37 -12.92 25.48
CA PHE A 334 -16.06 -13.56 25.52
C PHE A 334 -15.28 -13.33 24.23
N SER A 335 -15.94 -13.49 23.08
CA SER A 335 -15.34 -13.26 21.76
C SER A 335 -14.89 -11.81 21.59
N TYR A 336 -15.70 -10.83 22.01
CA TYR A 336 -15.33 -9.42 22.04
C TYR A 336 -14.08 -9.20 22.91
N PHE A 337 -14.06 -9.79 24.11
CA PHE A 337 -12.92 -9.68 25.02
C PHE A 337 -11.63 -10.25 24.39
N GLN A 338 -11.69 -11.44 23.79
CA GLN A 338 -10.56 -12.06 23.10
C GLN A 338 -10.08 -11.22 21.90
N LEU A 339 -10.99 -10.73 21.07
CA LEU A 339 -10.63 -9.92 19.90
C LEU A 339 -10.01 -8.57 20.30
N ARG A 340 -10.54 -7.93 21.36
CA ARG A 340 -10.10 -6.60 21.82
C ARG A 340 -8.87 -6.62 22.72
N PHE A 341 -8.73 -7.64 23.56
CA PHE A 341 -7.69 -7.71 24.59
C PHE A 341 -6.74 -8.90 24.42
N GLY A 342 -7.16 -9.98 23.77
CA GLY A 342 -6.38 -11.21 23.54
C GLY A 342 -5.34 -11.15 22.41
N ASN A 343 -4.90 -9.94 22.02
CA ASN A 343 -3.94 -9.69 20.94
C ASN A 343 -4.32 -10.22 19.54
N THR A 344 -5.48 -10.86 19.33
CA THR A 344 -5.86 -11.43 18.03
C THR A 344 -5.89 -10.39 16.91
N LEU A 345 -6.43 -9.20 17.19
CA LEU A 345 -6.42 -8.08 16.23
C LEU A 345 -4.99 -7.64 15.88
N LYS A 346 -4.10 -7.57 16.89
CA LYS A 346 -2.70 -7.21 16.70
C LYS A 346 -1.97 -8.26 15.87
N GLN A 347 -2.12 -9.54 16.20
CA GLN A 347 -1.50 -10.65 15.46
C GLN A 347 -1.96 -10.69 13.99
N ALA A 348 -3.25 -10.48 13.73
CA ALA A 348 -3.78 -10.41 12.37
C ALA A 348 -3.19 -9.21 11.59
N ALA A 349 -3.06 -8.04 12.24
CA ALA A 349 -2.46 -6.85 11.63
C ALA A 349 -0.95 -7.04 11.38
N GLU A 350 -0.22 -7.64 12.32
CA GLU A 350 1.21 -7.94 12.19
C GLU A 350 1.45 -8.95 11.08
N ALA A 351 0.68 -10.03 11.00
CA ALA A 351 0.78 -11.00 9.92
C ALA A 351 0.57 -10.34 8.55
N TYR A 352 -0.43 -9.47 8.43
CA TYR A 352 -0.66 -8.70 7.21
C TYR A 352 0.50 -7.76 6.87
N ALA A 353 0.99 -6.98 7.84
CA ALA A 353 2.12 -6.08 7.64
C ALA A 353 3.39 -6.85 7.26
N ILE A 354 3.63 -8.01 7.87
CA ILE A 354 4.77 -8.87 7.57
C ILE A 354 4.73 -9.33 6.12
N TYR A 355 3.62 -9.88 5.63
CA TYR A 355 3.51 -10.29 4.22
C TYR A 355 3.72 -9.11 3.27
N LEU A 356 3.20 -7.93 3.63
CA LEU A 356 3.35 -6.73 2.83
C LEU A 356 4.82 -6.26 2.75
N LEU A 357 5.51 -6.24 3.89
CA LEU A 357 6.90 -5.81 3.99
C LEU A 357 7.87 -6.82 3.35
N ASP A 358 7.64 -8.12 3.55
CA ASP A 358 8.47 -9.18 2.96
C ASP A 358 8.37 -9.15 1.43
N GLU A 359 7.16 -9.01 0.88
CA GLU A 359 6.96 -8.89 -0.55
C GLU A 359 7.63 -7.62 -1.11
N PHE A 360 7.52 -6.48 -0.41
CA PHE A 360 8.19 -5.25 -0.82
C PHE A 360 9.72 -5.39 -0.83
N LEU A 361 10.28 -6.03 0.21
CA LEU A 361 11.72 -6.29 0.30
C LEU A 361 12.21 -7.32 -0.73
N SER A 362 11.34 -8.17 -1.26
CA SER A 362 11.73 -9.14 -2.31
C SER A 362 11.82 -8.55 -3.72
N ARG A 363 11.24 -7.36 -3.95
CA ARG A 363 11.26 -6.63 -5.22
C ARG A 363 12.47 -5.72 -5.30
#